data_AF-A0A499V5U4-F1
#
_entry.id   AF-A0A499V5U4-F1
#
_cell.length_a   1.000
_cell.length_b   1.000
_cell.length_c   1.000
_cell.angle_alpha   90.00
_cell.angle_beta   90.00
_cell.angle_gamma   90.00
#
_symmetry.space_group_name_H-M   'P 1'
#
loop_
_entity.id
_entity.type
_entity.pdbx_description
1 polymer ?
#
loop_
_entity_poly.entity_id
_entity_poly.type
_entity_poly.pdbx_seq_one_letter_code
_entity_poly.pdbx_strand_id
1 'polypeptide(L)'
;MLRAHLWHPGAGAIGKEDIHNHRSPLASYVVRGRLTMELYEQDERNGQDERNGKGEPRGGGGMAAARYRESLADRSADWLLEPAGPARLRMTHVGQYTAGSAYALPAHTLHRAWCDTDVPTVTLFLETGSERRRHTDVFTAAGPHPGTVPKVPLDVAGYLAELGGLAELLRSS
;
A
#
# COMPACT_ATOMS: atom_id res chain seq x y z
N MET A 1 -10.96 -11.91 -3.05
CA MET A 1 -11.88 -10.78 -2.75
C MET A 1 -11.67 -9.70 -3.81
N LEU A 2 -12.74 -9.18 -4.42
CA LEU A 2 -12.66 -8.07 -5.40
C LEU A 2 -12.99 -6.75 -4.71
N ARG A 3 -12.23 -5.70 -4.98
CA ARG A 3 -12.39 -4.33 -4.46
C ARG A 3 -12.22 -3.31 -5.58
N ALA A 4 -12.96 -2.21 -5.53
CA ALA A 4 -12.63 -1.01 -6.30
C ALA A 4 -11.84 -0.06 -5.38
N HIS A 5 -10.74 0.50 -5.89
CA HIS A 5 -10.05 1.61 -5.24
C HIS A 5 -10.25 2.87 -6.08
N LEU A 6 -10.61 3.96 -5.40
CA LEU A 6 -10.69 5.30 -5.95
C LEU A 6 -9.53 6.12 -5.38
N TRP A 7 -8.64 6.56 -6.26
CA TRP A 7 -7.45 7.34 -5.90
C TRP A 7 -7.70 8.79 -6.27
N HIS A 8 -7.76 9.67 -5.26
CA HIS A 8 -8.03 11.09 -5.47
C HIS A 8 -6.77 11.86 -5.91
N PRO A 9 -6.91 12.89 -6.78
CA PRO A 9 -5.84 13.81 -7.14
C PRO A 9 -5.20 14.46 -5.91
N GLY A 10 -3.88 14.68 -5.95
CA GLY A 10 -3.17 15.42 -4.89
C GLY A 10 -3.10 14.71 -3.52
N ALA A 11 -3.57 13.47 -3.45
CA ALA A 11 -3.38 12.61 -2.27
C ALA A 11 -1.92 12.09 -2.16
N GLY A 12 -1.11 12.19 -3.22
CA GLY A 12 0.24 11.60 -3.31
C GLY A 12 1.42 12.45 -2.81
N ALA A 13 1.25 13.32 -1.81
CA ALA A 13 2.44 13.93 -1.18
C ALA A 13 3.21 12.85 -0.40
N ILE A 14 4.56 12.91 -0.40
CA ILE A 14 5.42 12.03 0.39
C ILE A 14 4.91 12.01 1.85
N GLY A 15 4.48 10.85 2.33
CA GLY A 15 3.96 10.67 3.69
C GLY A 15 2.43 10.57 3.84
N LYS A 16 1.65 10.69 2.76
CA LYS A 16 0.19 10.47 2.81
C LYS A 16 -0.24 9.02 2.55
N GLU A 17 0.49 8.31 1.70
CA GLU A 17 0.30 6.88 1.46
C GLU A 17 1.53 6.12 1.97
N ASP A 18 1.29 5.10 2.79
CA ASP A 18 2.34 4.29 3.39
C ASP A 18 2.92 3.28 2.40
N ILE A 19 4.20 2.97 2.58
CA ILE A 19 4.82 1.82 1.91
C ILE A 19 4.35 0.57 2.63
N HIS A 20 3.73 -0.37 1.94
CA HIS A 20 3.21 -1.57 2.57
C HIS A 20 3.27 -2.78 1.65
N ASN A 21 3.10 -3.96 2.24
CA ASN A 21 2.90 -5.21 1.51
C ASN A 21 1.47 -5.71 1.70
N HIS A 22 1.20 -6.95 1.32
CA HIS A 22 -0.13 -7.53 1.42
C HIS A 22 -0.12 -8.83 2.21
N ARG A 23 -1.29 -9.18 2.73
CA ARG A 23 -1.50 -10.46 3.40
C ARG A 23 -1.63 -11.62 2.42
N SER A 24 -2.02 -11.37 1.17
CA SER A 24 -2.17 -12.36 0.10
C SER A 24 -1.68 -11.76 -1.22
N PRO A 25 -1.22 -12.56 -2.20
CA PRO A 25 -0.96 -12.07 -3.55
C PRO A 25 -2.20 -11.40 -4.15
N LEU A 26 -1.94 -10.44 -5.04
CA LEU A 26 -2.99 -9.68 -5.70
C LEU A 26 -2.73 -9.56 -7.21
N ALA A 27 -3.82 -9.31 -7.93
CA ALA A 27 -3.80 -8.71 -9.25
C ALA A 27 -4.64 -7.43 -9.22
N SER A 28 -4.29 -6.46 -10.05
CA SER A 28 -5.04 -5.22 -10.18
C SER A 28 -5.08 -4.76 -11.63
N TYR A 29 -6.16 -4.09 -11.98
CA TYR A 29 -6.40 -3.54 -13.32
C TYR A 29 -6.79 -2.07 -13.22
N VAL A 30 -6.14 -1.21 -14.00
CA VAL A 30 -6.48 0.21 -14.06
C VAL A 30 -7.65 0.40 -15.01
N VAL A 31 -8.80 0.77 -14.46
CA VAL A 31 -10.04 0.98 -15.22
C VAL A 31 -10.06 2.38 -15.82
N ARG A 32 -9.62 3.38 -15.06
CA ARG A 32 -9.60 4.79 -15.49
C ARG A 32 -8.43 5.52 -14.85
N GLY A 33 -7.90 6.51 -15.56
CA GLY A 33 -6.80 7.36 -15.08
C GLY A 33 -5.44 6.68 -15.20
N ARG A 34 -4.53 7.03 -14.29
CA ARG A 34 -3.16 6.54 -14.25
C ARG A 34 -2.69 6.40 -12.80
N LEU A 35 -2.25 5.21 -12.44
CA LEU A 35 -1.66 4.92 -11.14
C LEU A 35 -0.13 4.96 -11.25
N THR A 36 0.51 5.72 -10.38
CA THR A 36 1.97 5.66 -10.21
C THR A 36 2.29 4.78 -9.00
N MET A 37 3.34 3.96 -9.11
CA MET A 37 3.76 3.04 -8.05
C MET A 37 5.27 2.96 -7.94
N GLU A 38 5.77 2.96 -6.71
CA GLU A 38 7.14 2.61 -6.37
C GLU A 38 7.19 1.23 -5.72
N LEU A 39 8.23 0.47 -6.00
CA LEU A 39 8.54 -0.80 -5.32
C LEU A 39 9.79 -0.65 -4.47
N TYR A 40 9.81 -1.37 -3.35
CA TYR A 40 10.86 -1.29 -2.35
C TYR A 40 11.33 -2.68 -1.90
N GLU A 41 12.55 -2.70 -1.38
CA GLU A 41 13.07 -3.77 -0.55
C GLU A 41 13.51 -3.21 0.80
N GLN A 42 13.36 -4.00 1.86
CA GLN A 42 13.98 -3.66 3.13
C GLN A 42 15.46 -4.04 3.09
N ASP A 43 16.33 -3.13 3.50
CA ASP A 43 17.76 -3.44 3.66
C ASP A 43 17.92 -4.38 4.86
N GLU A 44 18.39 -5.60 4.62
CA GLU A 44 18.57 -6.62 5.65
C GLU A 44 19.78 -6.34 6.56
N ARG A 45 20.63 -5.35 6.23
CA ARG A 45 21.82 -4.98 7.02
C ARG A 45 21.52 -4.15 8.27
N ASN A 46 20.36 -4.33 8.87
CA ASN A 46 20.02 -3.66 10.13
C ASN A 46 20.68 -4.37 11.32
N GLY A 47 21.78 -3.79 11.84
CA GLY A 47 22.12 -3.88 13.26
C GLY A 47 23.49 -4.44 13.66
N GLN A 48 24.39 -4.81 12.74
CA GLN A 48 25.73 -5.31 13.14
C GLN A 48 26.89 -4.29 13.05
N ASP A 49 26.77 -3.22 12.25
CA ASP A 49 27.89 -2.28 12.07
C ASP A 49 27.87 -1.05 13.00
N GLU A 50 26.80 -0.80 13.76
CA GLU A 50 26.77 0.34 14.69
C GLU A 50 27.70 0.17 15.91
N ARG A 51 28.22 -1.04 16.16
CA ARG A 51 29.23 -1.26 17.22
C ARG A 51 30.65 -0.84 16.85
N ASN A 52 30.94 -0.64 15.57
CA ASN A 52 32.27 -0.23 15.11
C ASN A 52 32.16 1.15 14.43
N GLY A 53 32.13 2.20 15.25
CA GLY A 53 31.88 3.60 14.87
C GLY A 53 32.89 4.27 13.92
N LYS A 54 33.22 3.65 12.78
CA LYS A 54 33.96 4.23 11.64
C LYS A 54 33.55 3.52 10.34
N GLY A 55 32.30 3.67 9.95
CA GLY A 55 31.85 3.36 8.60
C GLY A 55 31.11 4.56 8.04
N GLU A 56 31.75 5.36 7.20
CA GLU A 56 31.01 6.29 6.35
C GLU A 56 29.94 5.51 5.58
N PRO A 57 28.71 6.04 5.44
CA PRO A 57 27.65 5.37 4.71
C PRO A 57 28.09 5.26 3.24
N ARG A 58 28.63 4.10 2.87
CA ARG A 58 28.99 3.78 1.49
C ARG A 58 27.72 3.71 0.65
N GLY A 59 27.30 4.85 0.12
CA GLY A 59 26.66 5.02 -1.19
C GLY A 59 25.46 4.15 -1.53
N GLY A 60 24.57 3.84 -0.58
CA GLY A 60 23.29 3.18 -0.84
C GLY A 60 22.14 4.08 -0.37
N GLY A 61 21.45 4.75 -1.28
CA GLY A 61 20.38 5.72 -1.03
C GLY A 61 19.09 5.13 -0.44
N GLY A 62 19.18 4.43 0.69
CA GLY A 62 18.04 3.88 1.42
C GLY A 62 17.37 4.92 2.35
N MET A 63 16.04 4.98 2.30
CA MET A 63 15.17 5.83 3.11
C MET A 63 14.96 5.21 4.51
N ALA A 64 15.09 6.02 5.56
CA ALA A 64 14.70 5.61 6.91
C ALA A 64 13.17 5.66 7.07
N ALA A 65 12.59 4.65 7.73
CA ALA A 65 11.15 4.56 7.98
C ALA A 65 10.87 3.92 9.35
N ALA A 66 9.73 4.27 9.94
CA ALA A 66 9.16 3.52 11.06
C ALA A 66 8.33 2.35 10.51
N ARG A 67 8.57 1.14 11.03
CA ARG A 67 7.83 -0.07 10.65
C ARG A 67 6.72 -0.35 11.64
N TYR A 68 5.59 -0.79 11.12
CA TYR A 68 4.44 -1.25 11.87
C TYR A 68 3.94 -2.59 11.32
N ARG A 69 3.27 -3.35 12.17
CA ARG A 69 2.46 -4.51 11.78
C ARG A 69 1.00 -4.14 11.89
N GLU A 70 0.32 -4.22 10.77
CA GLU A 70 -1.09 -3.94 10.65
C GLU A 70 -1.88 -5.25 10.62
N SER A 71 -2.84 -5.41 11.53
CA SER A 71 -3.69 -6.60 11.63
C SER A 71 -5.13 -6.24 11.99
N LEU A 72 -6.05 -7.19 11.85
CA LEU A 72 -7.42 -7.03 12.36
C LEU A 72 -7.44 -7.48 13.81
N ALA A 73 -8.07 -6.69 14.68
CA ALA A 73 -8.32 -7.08 16.06
C ALA A 73 -9.19 -8.35 16.12
N ASP A 74 -8.86 -9.25 17.05
CA ASP A 74 -9.67 -10.45 17.26
C ASP A 74 -11.07 -10.05 17.75
N ARG A 75 -12.09 -10.38 16.96
CA ARG A 75 -13.52 -10.16 17.25
C ARG A 75 -14.00 -8.70 17.12
N SER A 76 -13.21 -7.80 16.54
CA SER A 76 -13.70 -6.50 16.05
C SER A 76 -13.20 -6.21 14.63
N ALA A 77 -13.84 -5.27 13.93
CA ALA A 77 -13.40 -4.82 12.61
C ALA A 77 -12.27 -3.76 12.69
N ASP A 78 -11.69 -3.59 13.88
CA ASP A 78 -10.69 -2.56 14.13
C ASP A 78 -9.33 -2.99 13.58
N TRP A 79 -8.67 -2.06 12.90
CA TRP A 79 -7.31 -2.25 12.42
C TRP A 79 -6.35 -1.87 13.55
N LEU A 80 -5.51 -2.81 13.97
CA LEU A 80 -4.45 -2.62 14.96
C LEU A 80 -3.14 -2.34 14.25
N LEU A 81 -2.46 -1.27 14.67
CA LEU A 81 -1.15 -0.90 14.15
C LEU A 81 -0.08 -1.00 15.25
N GLU A 82 0.67 -2.10 15.27
CA GLU A 82 1.69 -2.38 16.27
C GLU A 82 3.07 -1.89 15.81
N PRO A 83 3.80 -1.07 16.58
CA PRO A 83 5.17 -0.68 16.25
C PRO A 83 6.10 -1.90 16.14
N ALA A 84 6.91 -1.95 15.09
CA ALA A 84 7.85 -3.03 14.80
C ALA A 84 9.31 -2.53 14.63
N GLY A 85 9.60 -1.32 15.11
CA GLY A 85 10.93 -0.73 15.12
C GLY A 85 11.30 0.05 13.85
N PRO A 86 12.51 0.65 13.82
CA PRO A 86 13.00 1.36 12.65
C PRO A 86 13.39 0.39 11.52
N ALA A 87 13.29 0.86 10.28
CA ALA A 87 13.69 0.14 9.09
C ALA A 87 14.38 1.07 8.09
N ARG A 88 15.17 0.47 7.19
CA ARG A 88 15.71 1.15 6.01
C ARG A 88 15.16 0.48 4.76
N LEU A 89 14.64 1.29 3.85
CA LEU A 89 14.03 0.84 2.61
C LEU A 89 14.83 1.35 1.42
N ARG A 90 15.04 0.51 0.42
CA ARG A 90 15.66 0.86 -0.84
C ARG A 90 14.61 0.76 -1.94
N MET A 91 14.39 1.85 -2.67
CA MET A 91 13.54 1.82 -3.86
C MET A 91 14.22 1.01 -4.95
N THR A 92 13.48 0.08 -5.55
CA THR A 92 13.98 -0.81 -6.59
C THR A 92 13.38 -0.48 -7.96
N HIS A 93 12.17 0.08 -7.98
CA HIS A 93 11.45 0.36 -9.21
C HIS A 93 10.45 1.49 -9.04
N VAL A 94 10.18 2.21 -10.13
CA VAL A 94 9.05 3.13 -10.27
C VAL A 94 8.36 2.84 -11.60
N GLY A 95 7.04 2.74 -11.57
CA GLY A 95 6.21 2.41 -12.72
C GLY A 95 4.94 3.25 -12.79
N GLN A 96 4.42 3.42 -13.99
CA GLN A 96 3.16 4.11 -14.27
C GLN A 96 2.24 3.18 -15.05
N TYR A 97 1.00 3.04 -14.58
CA TYR A 97 0.00 2.14 -15.14
C TYR A 97 -1.21 2.96 -15.57
N THR A 98 -1.43 3.07 -16.88
CA THR A 98 -2.60 3.77 -17.44
C THR A 98 -3.80 2.85 -17.53
N ALA A 99 -4.99 3.41 -17.76
CA ALA A 99 -6.19 2.65 -18.10
C ALA A 99 -5.89 1.55 -19.14
N GLY A 100 -6.35 0.33 -18.88
CA GLY A 100 -6.01 -0.85 -19.68
C GLY A 100 -4.86 -1.69 -19.12
N SER A 101 -4.05 -1.15 -18.22
CA SER A 101 -2.90 -1.86 -17.65
C SER A 101 -3.33 -2.83 -16.56
N ALA A 102 -2.67 -3.98 -16.51
CA ALA A 102 -2.76 -4.95 -15.43
C ALA A 102 -1.40 -5.11 -14.74
N TYR A 103 -1.41 -5.34 -13.43
CA TYR A 103 -0.24 -5.74 -12.67
C TYR A 103 -0.60 -6.76 -11.60
N ALA A 104 0.38 -7.55 -11.19
CA ALA A 104 0.24 -8.51 -10.10
C ALA A 104 1.42 -8.37 -9.14
N LEU A 105 1.14 -8.47 -7.84
CA LEU A 105 2.15 -8.36 -6.80
C LEU A 105 2.09 -9.60 -5.90
N PRO A 106 3.22 -10.30 -5.70
CA PRO A 106 3.37 -11.23 -4.59
C PRO A 106 3.05 -10.56 -3.25
N ALA A 107 2.59 -11.35 -2.28
CA ALA A 107 2.16 -10.83 -0.97
C ALA A 107 3.25 -10.02 -0.26
N HIS A 108 4.53 -10.36 -0.44
CA HIS A 108 5.65 -9.72 0.27
C HIS A 108 6.14 -8.43 -0.40
N THR A 109 5.66 -8.09 -1.59
CA THR A 109 6.13 -6.92 -2.32
C THR A 109 5.77 -5.63 -1.59
N LEU A 110 6.80 -4.88 -1.18
CA LEU A 110 6.63 -3.55 -0.62
C LEU A 110 6.43 -2.56 -1.75
N HIS A 111 5.38 -1.78 -1.66
CA HIS A 111 5.06 -0.77 -2.67
C HIS A 111 4.36 0.42 -2.03
N ARG A 112 4.41 1.54 -2.75
CA ARG A 112 3.61 2.74 -2.49
C ARG A 112 2.97 3.12 -3.81
N ALA A 113 1.67 3.37 -3.80
CA ALA A 113 0.92 3.74 -5.00
C ALA A 113 0.12 5.02 -4.75
N TRP A 114 0.00 5.85 -5.77
CA TRP A 114 -0.73 7.11 -5.69
C TRP A 114 -1.23 7.56 -7.06
N CYS A 115 -2.18 8.51 -7.03
CA CYS A 115 -2.64 9.25 -8.19
C CYS A 115 -1.80 10.55 -8.32
N ASP A 116 -0.98 10.63 -9.35
CA ASP A 116 -0.20 11.83 -9.71
C ASP A 116 -0.85 12.67 -10.83
N THR A 117 -2.11 12.37 -11.17
CA THR A 117 -2.93 13.14 -12.11
C THR A 117 -3.89 14.09 -11.40
N ASP A 118 -4.40 15.06 -12.15
CA ASP A 118 -5.45 16.01 -11.74
C ASP A 118 -6.86 15.42 -11.75
N VAL A 119 -7.04 14.27 -12.41
CA VAL A 119 -8.28 13.48 -12.41
C VAL A 119 -8.14 12.22 -11.53
N PRO A 120 -9.23 11.74 -10.89
CA PRO A 120 -9.18 10.51 -10.11
C PRO A 120 -8.80 9.29 -10.94
N THR A 121 -8.09 8.36 -10.30
CA THR A 121 -7.75 7.06 -10.87
C THR A 121 -8.61 5.97 -10.22
N VAL A 122 -9.07 5.00 -11.01
CA VAL A 122 -9.88 3.87 -10.54
C VAL A 122 -9.19 2.58 -10.89
N THR A 123 -9.03 1.71 -9.89
CA THR A 123 -8.45 0.36 -10.07
C THR A 123 -9.37 -0.71 -9.52
N LEU A 124 -9.45 -1.85 -10.20
CA LEU A 124 -10.07 -3.07 -9.69
C LEU A 124 -8.99 -3.98 -9.13
N PHE A 125 -9.06 -4.20 -7.83
CA PHE A 125 -8.13 -5.00 -7.06
C PHE A 125 -8.74 -6.38 -6.76
N LEU A 126 -8.00 -7.44 -7.03
CA LEU A 126 -8.37 -8.81 -6.75
C LEU A 126 -7.31 -9.49 -5.89
N GLU A 127 -7.69 -9.95 -4.69
CA GLU A 127 -6.86 -10.92 -3.96
C GLU A 127 -6.95 -12.28 -4.65
N THR A 128 -5.80 -12.86 -4.97
CA THR A 128 -5.69 -14.09 -5.77
C THR A 128 -5.20 -15.29 -4.97
N GLY A 129 -4.61 -15.10 -3.78
CA GLY A 129 -4.16 -16.21 -2.93
C GLY A 129 -5.26 -16.78 -2.04
N SER A 130 -5.17 -18.11 -1.81
CA SER A 130 -6.03 -18.85 -0.87
C SER A 130 -5.62 -18.68 0.60
N GLU A 131 -4.36 -18.31 0.85
CA GLU A 131 -3.83 -18.09 2.19
C GLU A 131 -3.58 -16.60 2.46
N ARG A 132 -3.76 -16.21 3.72
CA ARG A 132 -3.47 -14.85 4.19
C ARG A 132 -2.44 -14.91 5.31
N ARG A 133 -1.35 -14.16 5.15
CA ARG A 133 -0.42 -13.82 6.24
C ARG A 133 -1.20 -13.20 7.41
N ARG A 134 -0.61 -13.21 8.60
CA ARG A 134 -1.27 -12.68 9.81
C ARG A 134 -1.40 -11.15 9.81
N HIS A 135 -0.41 -10.46 9.26
CA HIS A 135 -0.33 -9.00 9.24
C HIS A 135 0.18 -8.50 7.89
N THR A 136 -0.10 -7.23 7.64
CA THR A 136 0.59 -6.39 6.65
C THR A 136 1.75 -5.69 7.34
N ASP A 137 2.89 -5.57 6.67
CA ASP A 137 3.96 -4.65 7.10
C ASP A 137 3.70 -3.28 6.48
N VAL A 138 3.71 -2.24 7.31
CA VAL A 138 3.48 -0.85 6.93
C VAL A 138 4.70 -0.02 7.34
N PHE A 139 5.15 0.87 6.47
CA PHE A 139 6.31 1.71 6.68
C PHE A 139 5.96 3.16 6.36
N THR A 140 6.24 4.05 7.31
CA THR A 140 5.98 5.48 7.18
C THR A 140 7.26 6.29 7.39
N ALA A 141 7.40 7.35 6.59
CA ALA A 141 8.45 8.36 6.73
C ALA A 141 7.96 9.62 7.47
N ALA A 142 6.65 9.73 7.73
CA ALA A 142 6.00 10.97 8.20
C ALA A 142 5.80 11.04 9.73
N GLY A 143 6.31 10.08 10.49
CA GLY A 143 6.09 9.97 11.93
C GLY A 143 4.94 9.02 12.29
N PRO A 144 4.61 8.88 13.59
CA PRO A 144 3.74 7.82 14.07
C PRO A 144 2.28 8.00 13.66
N HIS A 145 1.68 6.90 13.18
CA HIS A 145 0.27 6.84 12.84
C HIS A 145 -0.62 6.62 14.07
N PRO A 146 -1.88 7.10 14.05
CA PRO A 146 -2.87 6.76 15.07
C PRO A 146 -3.09 5.25 15.09
N GLY A 147 -3.09 4.66 16.30
CA GLY A 147 -3.02 3.20 16.49
C GLY A 147 -4.26 2.40 16.08
N THR A 148 -5.39 3.06 15.83
CA THR A 148 -6.64 2.42 15.39
C THR A 148 -7.45 3.30 14.44
N VAL A 149 -7.98 2.69 13.38
CA VAL A 149 -8.93 3.33 12.46
C VAL A 149 -10.14 2.42 12.29
N PRO A 150 -11.37 2.88 12.59
CA PRO A 150 -12.57 2.08 12.39
C PRO A 150 -12.83 1.92 10.87
N LYS A 151 -13.01 0.68 10.43
CA LYS A 151 -13.51 0.37 9.07
C LYS A 151 -14.77 -0.47 9.22
N VAL A 152 -15.93 0.15 8.97
CA VAL A 152 -17.20 -0.59 8.88
C VAL A 152 -17.31 -1.11 7.45
N PRO A 153 -17.19 -2.43 7.20
CA PRO A 153 -17.39 -2.96 5.86
C PRO A 153 -18.85 -2.79 5.45
N LEU A 154 -19.07 -2.49 4.17
CA LEU A 154 -20.41 -2.59 3.59
C LEU A 154 -20.85 -4.06 3.58
N ASP A 155 -22.15 -4.29 3.76
CA ASP A 155 -22.74 -5.58 3.43
C ASP A 155 -22.72 -5.81 1.91
N VAL A 156 -23.09 -7.03 1.48
CA VAL A 156 -23.04 -7.40 0.06
C VAL A 156 -23.92 -6.49 -0.80
N ALA A 157 -25.11 -6.12 -0.31
CA ALA A 157 -26.05 -5.31 -1.06
C ALA A 157 -25.54 -3.87 -1.22
N GLY A 158 -25.06 -3.26 -0.13
CA GLY A 158 -24.43 -1.95 -0.14
C GLY A 158 -23.19 -1.92 -1.02
N TYR A 159 -22.35 -2.96 -0.95
CA TYR A 159 -21.17 -3.05 -1.82
C TYR A 159 -21.54 -3.12 -3.31
N LEU A 160 -22.55 -3.92 -3.68
CA LEU A 160 -23.02 -3.99 -5.06
C LEU A 160 -23.65 -2.67 -5.53
N ALA A 161 -24.36 -1.96 -4.66
CA ALA A 161 -24.93 -0.65 -4.98
C ALA A 161 -23.83 0.39 -5.27
N GLU A 162 -22.78 0.46 -4.43
CA GLU A 162 -21.63 1.33 -4.65
C GLU A 162 -20.87 1.00 -5.95
N LEU A 163 -20.67 -0.29 -6.23
CA LEU A 163 -20.08 -0.72 -7.51
C LEU A 163 -20.95 -0.33 -8.71
N GLY A 164 -22.27 -0.42 -8.59
CA GLY A 164 -23.21 0.03 -9.60
C GLY A 164 -23.11 1.54 -9.85
N GLY A 165 -23.11 2.35 -8.78
CA GLY A 165 -22.94 3.80 -8.87
C GLY A 165 -21.61 4.20 -9.52
N LEU A 166 -20.52 3.53 -9.14
CA LEU A 166 -19.22 3.72 -9.77
C LEU A 166 -19.25 3.36 -11.26
N ALA A 167 -19.90 2.25 -11.64
CA ALA A 167 -20.02 1.84 -13.03
C ALA A 167 -20.76 2.89 -13.88
N GLU A 168 -21.85 3.48 -13.37
CA GLU A 168 -22.57 4.55 -14.07
C GLU A 168 -21.74 5.82 -14.19
N LEU A 169 -20.99 6.21 -13.14
CA LEU A 169 -20.07 7.35 -13.19
C LEU A 169 -18.97 7.16 -14.24
N LEU A 170 -18.48 5.93 -14.40
CA LEU A 170 -17.48 5.61 -15.42
C LEU A 170 -18.03 5.62 -16.85
N ARG A 171 -19.32 5.30 -17.05
CA ARG A 171 -19.97 5.34 -18.38
C ARG A 171 -20.38 6.74 -18.82
N SER A 172 -20.62 7.64 -17.87
CA SER A 172 -21.11 9.00 -18.11
C SER A 172 -19.99 10.05 -18.27
N SER A 173 -18.73 9.62 -18.23
CA SER A 173 -17.54 10.46 -18.43
C SER A 173 -16.85 10.16 -19.75
#